data_AF-A0A7X0GRB6-F1
#
_entry.id   AF-A0A7X0GRB6-F1
#
_cell.length_a   1.000
_cell.length_b   1.000
_cell.length_c   1.000
_cell.angle_alpha   90.00
_cell.angle_beta   90.00
_cell.angle_gamma   90.00
#
_symmetry.space_group_name_H-M   'P 1'
#
loop_
_entity.id
_entity.type
_entity.pdbx_description
1 polymer ?
#
loop_
_entity_poly.entity_id
_entity_poly.type
_entity_poly.pdbx_seq_one_letter_code
_entity_poly.pdbx_strand_id
1 'polypeptide(L)'
;MPRHKGLVGPITEWHREKDDIPFPAELTDQMWDKAEGILPGTRQWKGVRGAFDVMSEKLCSAKPWNEYSGCERIGGRTYASLYRRVHHWFDSGEYEAALEALRPFPAAHVPPLYVLPRMLVTGAVESTCTADRVARECGQGREGTRSR
;
A
#
# COMPACT_ATOMS: atom_id res chain seq x y z
N MET A 1 -6.35 10.39 -13.19
CA MET A 1 -5.29 10.31 -12.16
C MET A 1 -4.87 8.86 -12.03
N PRO A 2 -3.58 8.49 -12.19
CA PRO A 2 -3.17 7.11 -12.00
C PRO A 2 -3.23 6.81 -10.50
N ARG A 3 -4.31 6.17 -10.06
CA ARG A 3 -4.42 5.60 -8.72
C ARG A 3 -3.38 4.49 -8.65
N HIS A 4 -2.39 4.59 -7.75
CA HIS A 4 -1.52 3.46 -7.41
C HIS A 4 -2.40 2.37 -6.80
N LYS A 5 -2.98 1.51 -7.65
CA LYS A 5 -3.88 0.43 -7.26
C LYS A 5 -3.14 -0.46 -6.27
N GLY A 6 -3.51 -0.36 -4.99
CA GLY A 6 -3.02 -1.25 -3.93
C GLY A 6 -2.02 -0.65 -2.93
N LEU A 7 -1.55 0.59 -3.11
CA LEU A 7 -0.66 1.27 -2.15
C LEU A 7 -1.39 2.21 -1.19
N VAL A 8 -2.46 2.85 -1.66
CA VAL A 8 -3.20 3.87 -0.92
C VAL A 8 -4.65 3.43 -0.81
N GLY A 9 -5.14 3.28 0.42
CA GLY A 9 -6.53 2.96 0.73
C GLY A 9 -7.06 3.90 1.82
N PRO A 10 -8.40 4.01 1.99
CA PRO A 10 -9.01 5.00 2.89
C PRO A 10 -8.48 4.94 4.34
N ILE A 11 -8.19 3.74 4.86
CA ILE A 11 -7.62 3.56 6.19
C ILE A 11 -6.17 4.09 6.28
N THR A 12 -5.38 3.88 5.22
CA THR A 12 -4.01 4.41 5.14
C THR A 12 -4.01 5.93 4.97
N GLU A 13 -5.01 6.50 4.29
CA GLU A 13 -5.19 7.95 4.19
C GLU A 13 -5.65 8.56 5.52
N TRP A 14 -6.60 7.93 6.21
CA TRP A 14 -7.03 8.38 7.54
C TRP A 14 -5.89 8.42 8.56
N HIS A 15 -5.01 7.41 8.57
CA HIS A 15 -3.82 7.41 9.42
C HIS A 15 -2.85 8.57 9.08
N ARG A 16 -2.83 9.06 7.84
CA ARG A 16 -2.04 10.24 7.47
C ARG A 16 -2.69 11.53 7.95
N GLU A 17 -4.00 11.67 7.79
CA GLU A 17 -4.70 12.90 8.20
C GLU A 17 -4.69 13.09 9.71
N LYS A 18 -4.59 11.99 10.46
CA LYS A 18 -4.60 12.01 11.92
C LYS A 18 -3.22 12.17 12.55
N ASP A 19 -2.13 12.03 11.78
CA ASP A 19 -0.67 12.20 12.04
C ASP A 19 -0.07 11.68 13.38
N ASP A 20 -0.89 11.34 14.37
CA ASP A 20 -0.48 11.14 15.77
C ASP A 20 -1.33 10.07 16.47
N ILE A 21 -1.95 9.15 15.71
CA ILE A 21 -2.59 7.98 16.32
C ILE A 21 -1.50 6.93 16.56
N PRO A 22 -1.08 6.70 17.82
CA PRO A 22 -0.04 5.73 18.13
C PRO A 22 -0.50 4.34 17.70
N PHE A 23 0.25 3.73 16.78
CA PHE A 23 -0.03 2.39 16.29
C PHE A 23 1.02 1.39 16.85
N PRO A 24 0.62 0.21 17.37
CA PRO A 24 1.56 -0.78 17.86
C PRO A 24 2.55 -1.22 16.77
N ALA A 25 3.86 -1.17 17.06
CA ALA A 25 4.86 -1.75 16.16
C ALA A 25 4.71 -3.28 16.05
N GLU A 26 4.39 -3.91 17.18
CA GLU A 26 4.11 -5.35 17.30
C GLU A 26 2.90 -5.55 18.21
N LEU A 27 2.07 -6.53 17.88
CA LEU A 27 0.86 -6.85 18.65
C LEU A 27 1.12 -7.95 19.68
N THR A 28 1.45 -7.53 20.91
CA THR A 28 1.62 -8.47 22.03
C THR A 28 0.28 -9.05 22.50
N ASP A 29 0.31 -10.19 23.21
CA ASP A 29 -0.89 -10.82 23.78
C ASP A 29 -1.65 -9.85 24.70
N GLN A 30 -0.93 -9.14 25.56
CA GLN A 30 -1.52 -8.17 26.50
C GLN A 30 -2.24 -7.00 25.79
N MET A 31 -1.70 -6.57 24.66
CA MET A 31 -2.33 -5.55 23.81
C MET A 31 -3.57 -6.12 23.14
N TRP A 32 -3.49 -7.35 22.65
CA TRP A 32 -4.62 -8.03 22.05
C TRP A 32 -5.79 -8.20 23.03
N ASP A 33 -5.53 -8.55 24.29
CA ASP A 33 -6.57 -8.69 25.32
C ASP A 33 -7.40 -7.41 25.51
N LYS A 34 -6.82 -6.23 25.21
CA LYS A 34 -7.54 -4.94 25.25
C LYS A 34 -8.36 -4.66 24.01
N ALA A 35 -7.92 -5.15 22.85
CA ALA A 35 -8.56 -4.89 21.56
C ALA A 35 -9.56 -5.98 21.13
N GLU A 36 -9.39 -7.22 21.59
CA GLU A 36 -10.19 -8.38 21.16
C GLU A 36 -11.69 -8.20 21.43
N GLY A 37 -12.04 -7.61 22.57
CA GLY A 37 -13.44 -7.32 22.92
C GLY A 37 -14.08 -6.19 22.12
N ILE A 38 -13.27 -5.39 21.42
CA ILE A 38 -13.72 -4.23 20.63
C ILE A 38 -13.86 -4.59 19.15
N LEU A 39 -12.97 -5.46 18.65
CA LEU A 39 -12.98 -5.94 17.27
C LEU A 39 -13.75 -7.26 17.21
N PRO A 40 -15.05 -7.24 16.89
CA PRO A 40 -15.81 -8.47 16.87
C PRO A 40 -15.21 -9.45 15.87
N GLY A 41 -15.13 -10.72 16.26
CA GLY A 41 -15.05 -11.81 15.30
C GLY A 41 -16.39 -12.02 14.61
N THR A 42 -16.39 -12.76 13.51
CA THR A 42 -17.63 -13.35 12.99
C THR A 42 -17.49 -14.86 12.94
N ARG A 43 -18.60 -15.58 12.88
CA ARG A 43 -18.57 -17.04 12.68
C ARG A 43 -17.74 -17.45 11.45
N GLN A 44 -17.70 -16.58 10.43
CA GLN A 44 -16.93 -16.78 9.20
C GLN A 44 -15.49 -16.27 9.28
N TRP A 45 -15.15 -15.42 10.27
CA TRP A 45 -13.83 -14.82 10.45
C TRP A 45 -13.36 -14.92 11.90
N LYS A 46 -12.52 -15.92 12.16
CA LYS A 46 -11.89 -16.15 13.48
C LYS A 46 -10.48 -15.57 13.59
N GLY A 47 -9.80 -15.32 12.47
CA GLY A 47 -8.45 -14.72 12.42
C GLY A 47 -8.47 -13.20 12.62
N VAL A 48 -9.15 -12.71 13.66
CA VAL A 48 -9.30 -11.27 13.95
C VAL A 48 -7.95 -10.68 14.33
N ARG A 49 -7.24 -11.34 15.24
CA ARG A 49 -5.89 -10.95 15.68
C ARG A 49 -4.92 -10.82 14.52
N GLY A 50 -4.82 -11.87 13.69
CA GLY A 50 -3.89 -11.86 12.57
C GLY A 50 -4.28 -10.88 11.46
N ALA A 51 -5.57 -10.58 11.29
CA ALA A 51 -6.01 -9.49 10.43
C ALA A 51 -5.58 -8.12 10.96
N PHE A 52 -5.70 -7.89 12.27
CA PHE A 52 -5.22 -6.66 12.90
C PHE A 52 -3.69 -6.54 12.82
N ASP A 53 -2.96 -7.63 13.05
CA ASP A 53 -1.50 -7.68 12.92
C ASP A 53 -1.01 -7.40 11.48
N VAL A 54 -1.67 -7.97 10.47
CA VAL A 54 -1.37 -7.66 9.07
C VAL A 54 -1.66 -6.19 8.74
N MET A 55 -2.67 -5.59 9.36
CA MET A 55 -2.93 -4.16 9.22
C MET A 55 -1.80 -3.31 9.78
N SER A 56 -1.29 -3.67 10.96
CA SER A 56 -0.11 -3.06 11.56
C SER A 56 1.07 -3.06 10.60
N GLU A 57 1.38 -4.23 10.06
CA GLU A 57 2.49 -4.39 9.13
C GLU A 57 2.26 -3.60 7.83
N LYS A 58 1.04 -3.59 7.31
CA LYS A 58 0.68 -2.87 6.08
C LYS A 58 0.91 -1.36 6.18
N LEU A 59 0.64 -0.79 7.35
CA LEU A 59 0.86 0.63 7.65
C LEU A 59 2.36 0.94 7.78
N CYS A 60 3.13 0.08 8.45
CA CYS A 60 4.56 0.31 8.69
C CYS A 60 5.47 -0.02 7.50
N SER A 61 5.12 -1.00 6.65
CA SER A 61 6.03 -1.56 5.64
C SER A 61 5.82 -1.06 4.21
N ALA A 62 4.78 -0.26 3.96
CA ALA A 62 4.33 0.15 2.62
C ALA A 62 4.08 -1.00 1.61
N LYS A 63 4.12 -2.27 2.03
CA LYS A 63 3.90 -3.44 1.16
C LYS A 63 2.53 -3.40 0.47
N PRO A 64 2.40 -3.77 -0.81
CA PRO A 64 1.11 -3.81 -1.49
C PRO A 64 0.20 -4.93 -0.93
N TRP A 65 -1.12 -4.71 -0.99
CA TRP A 65 -2.11 -5.65 -0.42
C TRP A 65 -2.04 -7.08 -0.98
N ASN A 66 -1.62 -7.24 -2.23
CA ASN A 66 -1.51 -8.54 -2.89
C ASN A 66 -0.48 -9.46 -2.23
N GLU A 67 0.54 -8.92 -1.57
CA GLU A 67 1.56 -9.69 -0.85
C GLU A 67 1.01 -10.44 0.37
N TYR A 68 -0.16 -10.04 0.88
CA TYR A 68 -0.81 -10.72 2.01
C TYR A 68 -1.77 -11.82 1.57
N SER A 69 -1.92 -12.07 0.26
CA SER A 69 -2.81 -13.11 -0.24
C SER A 69 -2.27 -14.50 0.14
N GLY A 70 -3.09 -15.33 0.79
CA GLY A 70 -2.67 -16.64 1.28
C GLY A 70 -1.89 -16.58 2.60
N CYS A 71 -1.82 -15.44 3.28
CA CYS A 71 -1.14 -15.34 4.56
C CYS A 71 -1.86 -16.17 5.64
N GLU A 72 -1.10 -17.02 6.34
CA GLU A 72 -1.63 -17.88 7.43
C GLU A 72 -2.24 -17.07 8.58
N ARG A 73 -1.73 -15.86 8.85
CA ARG A 73 -2.29 -14.96 9.88
C ARG A 73 -3.75 -14.58 9.62
N ILE A 74 -4.18 -14.58 8.36
CA ILE A 74 -5.59 -14.35 7.97
C ILE A 74 -6.32 -15.65 7.62
N GLY A 75 -5.75 -16.81 7.99
CA GLY A 75 -6.28 -18.14 7.72
C GLY A 75 -6.22 -18.53 6.25
N GLY A 76 -5.16 -18.16 5.54
CA GLY A 76 -4.94 -18.52 4.12
C GLY A 76 -5.87 -17.81 3.13
N ARG A 77 -6.56 -16.74 3.57
CA ARG A 77 -7.56 -16.04 2.76
C ARG A 77 -6.93 -15.09 1.74
N THR A 78 -7.75 -14.67 0.79
CA THR A 78 -7.37 -13.61 -0.16
C THR A 78 -7.32 -12.25 0.52
N TYR A 79 -6.45 -11.36 0.00
CA TYR A 79 -6.34 -9.99 0.50
C TYR A 79 -7.68 -9.23 0.44
N ALA A 80 -8.53 -9.52 -0.55
CA ALA A 80 -9.84 -8.87 -0.71
C ALA A 80 -10.75 -9.12 0.49
N SER A 81 -10.63 -10.29 1.11
CA SER A 81 -11.40 -10.68 2.29
C SER A 81 -10.94 -9.88 3.51
N LEU A 82 -9.62 -9.73 3.69
CA LEU A 82 -9.03 -8.89 4.73
C LEU A 82 -9.43 -7.43 4.55
N TYR A 83 -9.28 -6.91 3.33
CA TYR A 83 -9.61 -5.54 2.98
C TYR A 83 -11.06 -5.20 3.34
N ARG A 84 -12.03 -6.03 2.95
CA ARG A 84 -13.44 -5.85 3.32
C ARG A 84 -13.66 -5.86 4.83
N ARG A 85 -12.95 -6.73 5.56
CA ARG A 85 -13.12 -6.84 7.00
C ARG A 85 -12.62 -5.60 7.73
N VAL A 86 -11.44 -5.12 7.34
CA VAL A 86 -10.86 -3.92 7.96
C VAL A 86 -11.68 -2.69 7.59
N HIS A 87 -12.17 -2.60 6.36
CA HIS A 87 -13.12 -1.54 5.98
C HIS A 87 -14.36 -1.55 6.85
N HIS A 88 -14.93 -2.72 7.13
CA HIS A 88 -16.07 -2.82 8.02
C HIS A 88 -15.77 -2.31 9.44
N TRP A 89 -14.62 -2.67 10.02
CA TRP A 89 -14.20 -2.16 11.34
C TRP A 89 -13.96 -0.65 11.33
N PHE A 90 -13.49 -0.13 10.20
CA PHE A 90 -13.24 1.30 10.03
C PHE A 90 -14.57 2.06 9.94
N ASP A 91 -15.49 1.62 9.08
CA ASP A 91 -16.80 2.24 8.89
C ASP A 91 -17.69 2.16 10.16
N SER A 92 -17.49 1.14 11.00
CA SER A 92 -18.20 0.98 12.27
C SER A 92 -17.56 1.76 13.44
N GLY A 93 -16.37 2.33 13.26
CA GLY A 93 -15.60 2.98 14.32
C GLY A 93 -14.91 2.02 15.30
N GLU A 94 -15.11 0.70 15.15
CA GLU A 94 -14.47 -0.33 15.99
C GLU A 94 -12.96 -0.30 15.86
N TYR A 95 -12.45 0.00 14.67
CA TYR A 95 -11.01 0.13 14.42
C TYR A 95 -10.39 1.30 15.20
N GLU A 96 -11.04 2.47 15.22
CA GLU A 96 -10.59 3.64 15.98
C GLU A 96 -10.67 3.37 17.48
N ALA A 97 -11.76 2.77 17.96
CA ALA A 97 -11.90 2.38 19.36
C ALA A 97 -10.84 1.36 19.81
N ALA A 98 -10.47 0.42 18.95
CA ALA A 98 -9.41 -0.53 19.22
C ALA A 98 -8.05 0.16 19.35
N LEU A 99 -7.78 1.19 18.54
CA LEU A 99 -6.56 1.98 18.64
C LEU A 99 -6.53 2.86 19.90
N GLU A 100 -7.65 3.46 20.27
CA GLU A 100 -7.78 4.20 21.54
C GLU A 100 -7.47 3.31 22.74
N ALA A 101 -7.94 2.06 22.75
CA ALA A 101 -7.64 1.10 23.81
C ALA A 101 -6.14 0.74 23.89
N LEU A 102 -5.40 0.92 22.79
CA LEU A 102 -3.98 0.61 22.68
C LEU A 102 -3.06 1.83 22.94
N ARG A 103 -3.61 3.03 23.10
CA ARG A 103 -2.84 4.26 23.41
C ARG A 103 -1.90 4.17 24.62
N PRO A 104 -2.20 3.42 25.70
CA PRO A 104 -1.28 3.32 26.84
C PRO A 104 0.02 2.56 26.54
N PHE A 105 0.10 1.85 25.41
CA PHE A 105 1.25 1.02 25.07
C PHE A 105 2.24 1.77 24.16
N PRO A 106 3.54 1.41 24.20
CA PRO A 106 4.52 1.99 23.30
C PRO A 106 4.16 1.71 21.85
N ALA A 107 4.17 2.76 21.03
CA ALA A 107 3.74 2.72 19.64
C ALA A 107 4.86 3.18 18.71
N ALA A 108 4.80 2.72 17.47
CA ALA A 108 5.55 3.28 16.37
C ALA A 108 4.67 4.28 15.61
N HIS A 109 5.30 5.35 15.11
CA HIS A 109 4.64 6.22 14.16
C HIS A 109 4.57 5.53 12.80
N VAL A 110 3.42 5.65 12.15
CA VAL A 110 3.29 5.26 10.75
C VAL A 110 4.25 6.13 9.94
N PRO A 111 5.23 5.56 9.22
CA PRO A 111 6.23 6.37 8.54
C PRO A 111 5.56 7.23 7.46
N PRO A 112 5.96 8.52 7.32
CA PRO A 112 5.42 9.37 6.28
C PRO A 112 5.75 8.78 4.92
N LEU A 113 4.73 8.60 4.09
CA LEU A 113 4.91 8.06 2.75
C LEU A 113 5.44 9.19 1.87
N TYR A 114 6.74 9.17 1.54
CA TYR A 114 7.34 10.12 0.61
C TYR A 114 6.76 9.92 -0.80
N VAL A 115 5.68 10.65 -1.09
CA VAL A 115 5.17 10.77 -2.45
C VAL A 115 5.96 11.88 -3.12
N LEU A 116 6.73 11.54 -4.14
CA LEU A 116 7.42 12.54 -4.96
C LEU A 116 6.38 13.55 -5.47
N PRO A 117 6.63 14.87 -5.36
CA PRO A 117 5.75 15.87 -5.95
C PRO A 117 5.60 15.56 -7.45
N ARG A 118 4.42 15.84 -8.00
CA ARG A 118 4.15 15.60 -9.43
C ARG A 118 5.20 16.30 -10.27
N MET A 119 6.10 15.53 -10.88
CA MET A 119 7.02 16.06 -11.86
C MET A 119 6.22 16.50 -13.09
N LEU A 120 6.24 17.80 -13.38
CA LEU A 120 5.78 18.32 -14.66
C LEU A 120 6.86 17.96 -15.69
N VAL A 121 6.59 16.99 -16.57
CA VAL A 121 7.51 16.67 -17.66
C VAL A 121 7.33 17.74 -18.74
N THR A 122 8.15 18.78 -18.71
CA THR A 122 8.23 19.76 -19.80
C THR A 122 9.15 19.21 -20.89
N GLY A 123 8.60 18.38 -21.76
CA GLY A 123 9.30 17.98 -22.98
C GLY A 123 9.37 19.15 -23.94
N ALA A 124 10.54 19.79 -24.05
CA ALA A 124 10.85 20.65 -25.18
C ALA A 124 11.29 19.75 -26.34
N VAL A 125 10.40 19.56 -27.32
CA VAL A 125 10.81 18.99 -28.60
C VAL A 125 11.36 20.15 -29.42
N GLU A 126 12.67 20.19 -29.64
CA GLU A 126 13.23 21.08 -30.65
C GLU A 126 12.59 20.72 -31.99
N SER A 127 11.88 21.67 -32.59
CA SER A 127 11.20 21.53 -33.89
C SER A 127 12.14 21.23 -35.06
N THR A 128 13.45 21.25 -34.84
CA THR A 128 14.50 20.86 -35.79
C THR A 128 14.74 19.35 -35.85
N CYS A 129 14.18 18.57 -34.91
CA CYS A 129 14.24 17.11 -34.94
C CYS A 129 13.04 16.53 -35.71
N THR A 130 12.94 16.88 -36.98
CA THR A 130 12.03 16.24 -37.94
C THR A 130 12.56 14.85 -38.30
N ALA A 131 11.68 13.86 -38.35
CA ALA A 131 11.97 12.44 -38.64
C ALA A 131 12.83 12.20 -39.91
N ASP A 132 12.86 13.16 -40.84
CA ASP A 132 13.73 13.14 -42.03
C ASP A 132 15.23 13.07 -41.72
N ARG A 133 15.68 13.59 -40.57
CA ARG A 133 17.11 13.59 -40.21
C ARG A 133 17.58 12.21 -39.75
N VAL A 134 16.74 11.49 -38.99
CA VAL A 134 17.00 10.11 -38.55
C VAL A 134 16.94 9.12 -39.73
N ALA A 135 16.02 9.34 -40.68
CA ALA A 135 15.94 8.54 -41.90
C ALA A 135 17.19 8.68 -42.80
N ARG A 136 17.82 9.86 -42.83
CA ARG A 136 19.08 10.09 -43.56
C ARG A 136 20.29 9.43 -42.90
N GLU A 137 20.35 9.39 -41.57
CA GLU A 137 21.48 8.79 -40.85
C GLU A 137 21.41 7.25 -40.81
N CYS A 138 20.21 6.65 -40.81
CA CYS A 138 20.06 5.18 -40.87
C CYS A 138 20.08 4.57 -42.29
N GLY A 139 20.11 5.41 -43.34
CA GLY A 139 20.05 4.96 -44.74
C GLY A 139 21.40 4.73 -45.45
N GLN A 140 22.53 5.17 -44.88
CA GLN A 140 23.84 5.14 -45.55
C GLN A 140 24.72 3.94 -45.16
N GLY A 141 24.15 2.73 -45.11
CA GLY A 141 24.88 1.54 -44.72
C GLY A 141 24.53 0.29 -45.50
N ARG A 142 24.50 0.33 -46.85
CA ARG A 142 24.52 -0.87 -47.71
C ARG A 142 24.77 -0.50 -49.17
N GLU A 143 26.03 -0.32 -49.55
CA GLU A 143 26.43 -0.43 -50.97
C GLU A 143 27.89 -0.91 -51.10
N GLY A 144 28.09 -1.96 -51.91
CA GLY A 144 29.38 -2.56 -52.28
C GLY A 144 29.88 -3.62 -51.28
N THR A 145 30.17 -4.88 -51.63
CA THR A 145 30.84 -5.36 -52.84
C THR A 145 30.59 -6.86 -52.99
N ARG A 146 30.08 -7.31 -54.15
CA ARG A 146 30.14 -8.72 -54.56
C ARG A 146 30.94 -8.75 -55.87
N SER A 147 32.23 -9.04 -55.77
CA SER A 147 33.07 -9.37 -56.93
C SER A 147 33.13 -10.88 -57.10
N ARG A 148 33.15 -11.27 -58.38
CA ARG A 148 33.15 -12.63 -58.95
C ARG A 148 34.25 -13.53 -58.42
#